data_AF-A0A0F9EPF8-F1
#
_entry.id   AF-A0A0F9EPF8-F1
#
_cell.length_a   1.000
_cell.length_b   1.000
_cell.length_c   1.000
_cell.angle_alpha   90.00
_cell.angle_beta   90.00
_cell.angle_gamma   90.00
#
_symmetry.space_group_name_H-M   'P 1'
#
loop_
_entity.id
_entity.type
_entity.pdbx_description
1 polymer ?
#
loop_
_entity_poly.entity_id
_entity_poly.type
_entity_poly.pdbx_seq_one_letter_code
_entity_poly.pdbx_strand_id
1 'polypeptide(L)'
;MKEEKPQIPMEEEMIQKCIDPITGRDITAEHINQRLKELEIVANNIIKNAIEEYKKNPSQKKPIYEKNYWDIHKKLGVGSIGPATAAAGPLMYSKMDELANNLEISIEERIS
;
A
#
# COMPACT_ATOMS: atom_id res chain seq x y z
N MET A 1 43.44 4.29 -16.79
CA MET A 1 42.00 4.33 -17.10
C MET A 1 41.25 4.05 -15.81
N LYS A 2 40.43 4.99 -15.33
CA LYS A 2 39.57 4.77 -14.16
C LYS A 2 38.24 4.26 -14.70
N GLU A 3 37.83 3.07 -14.25
CA GLU A 3 36.53 2.49 -14.58
C GLU A 3 35.44 3.36 -13.94
N GLU A 4 34.67 4.06 -14.76
CA GLU A 4 33.43 4.68 -14.33
C GLU A 4 32.45 3.56 -13.99
N LYS A 5 32.15 3.39 -12.69
CA LYS A 5 31.05 2.52 -12.26
C LYS A 5 29.77 3.01 -12.95
N PRO A 6 28.91 2.11 -13.48
CA PRO A 6 27.63 2.52 -14.03
C PRO A 6 26.87 3.25 -12.94
N GLN A 7 26.67 4.56 -13.12
CA GLN A 7 25.71 5.32 -12.33
C GLN A 7 24.35 4.72 -12.69
N ILE A 8 23.79 3.96 -11.77
CA ILE A 8 22.38 3.62 -11.79
C ILE A 8 21.65 4.97 -11.84
N PRO A 9 20.88 5.29 -12.89
CA PRO A 9 20.11 6.52 -12.90
C PRO A 9 19.20 6.44 -11.67
N MET A 10 19.38 7.39 -10.77
CA MET A 10 18.48 7.60 -9.65
C MET A 10 17.19 8.12 -10.27
N GLU A 11 16.35 7.21 -10.78
CA GLU A 11 15.00 7.53 -11.20
C GLU A 11 14.26 7.98 -9.94
N GLU A 12 14.32 9.28 -9.64
CA GLU A 12 13.25 9.96 -8.93
C GLU A 12 11.97 9.51 -9.62
N GLU A 13 11.12 8.74 -8.93
CA GLU A 13 9.86 8.23 -9.48
C GLU A 13 9.08 9.40 -10.09
N MET A 14 9.20 9.56 -11.41
CA MET A 14 8.54 10.63 -12.13
C MET A 14 7.06 10.33 -12.09
N ILE A 15 6.37 10.95 -11.14
CA ILE A 15 4.92 10.91 -11.06
C ILE A 15 4.38 11.43 -12.40
N GLN A 16 3.87 10.53 -13.23
CA GLN A 16 3.34 10.87 -14.54
C GLN A 16 2.16 11.83 -14.37
N LYS A 17 2.21 13.00 -15.02
CA LYS A 17 1.13 13.98 -14.90
C LYS A 17 -0.17 13.44 -15.47
N CYS A 18 -1.27 13.62 -14.75
CA CYS A 18 -2.62 13.41 -15.25
C CYS A 18 -3.18 14.76 -15.71
N ILE A 19 -3.43 14.90 -17.01
CA ILE A 19 -4.00 16.11 -17.60
C ILE A 19 -5.47 15.85 -17.93
N ASP A 20 -6.35 16.77 -17.53
CA ASP A 20 -7.76 16.75 -17.93
C ASP A 20 -7.86 17.02 -19.45
N PRO A 21 -8.40 16.09 -20.26
CA PRO A 21 -8.47 16.25 -21.70
C PRO A 21 -9.43 17.36 -22.16
N ILE A 22 -10.35 17.80 -21.30
CA ILE A 22 -11.35 18.83 -21.62
C ILE A 22 -10.81 20.23 -21.32
N THR A 23 -10.19 20.39 -20.15
CA THR A 23 -9.73 21.71 -19.67
C THR A 23 -8.24 21.95 -19.87
N GLY A 24 -7.46 20.90 -20.16
CA GLY A 24 -5.99 20.96 -20.22
C GLY A 24 -5.32 21.16 -18.86
N ARG A 25 -6.09 21.12 -17.76
CA ARG A 25 -5.59 21.35 -16.40
C ARG A 25 -4.82 20.13 -15.89
N ASP A 26 -3.72 20.38 -15.18
CA ASP A 26 -3.02 19.37 -14.40
C ASP A 26 -3.87 18.98 -13.18
N ILE A 27 -4.36 17.73 -13.19
CA ILE A 27 -5.21 17.13 -12.16
C ILE A 27 -4.49 16.02 -11.40
N THR A 28 -3.16 15.94 -11.51
CA THR A 28 -2.36 14.84 -10.95
C THR A 28 -2.60 14.67 -9.45
N ALA A 29 -2.59 15.77 -8.68
CA ALA A 29 -2.81 15.72 -7.23
C ALA A 29 -4.24 15.31 -6.85
N GLU A 30 -5.25 15.80 -7.58
CA GLU A 30 -6.65 15.44 -7.36
C GLU A 30 -6.87 13.94 -7.67
N HIS A 31 -6.29 13.47 -8.77
CA HIS A 31 -6.34 12.06 -9.17
C HIS A 31 -5.67 11.14 -8.14
N ILE A 32 -4.45 11.48 -7.69
CA ILE A 32 -3.74 10.71 -6.65
C ILE A 32 -4.56 10.68 -5.36
N ASN A 33 -5.06 11.83 -4.89
CA ASN A 33 -5.86 11.89 -3.66
C ASN A 33 -7.14 11.05 -3.74
N GLN A 34 -7.84 11.09 -4.88
CA GLN A 34 -9.03 10.26 -5.06
C GLN A 34 -8.68 8.77 -5.02
N ARG A 35 -7.61 8.36 -5.70
CA ARG A 35 -7.15 6.97 -5.68
C ARG A 35 -6.70 6.52 -4.30
N LEU A 36 -5.99 7.35 -3.54
CA LEU A 36 -5.60 7.04 -2.17
C LEU A 36 -6.81 6.82 -1.27
N LYS A 37 -7.87 7.64 -1.39
CA LYS A 37 -9.12 7.43 -0.64
C LYS A 37 -9.81 6.11 -1.00
N GLU A 38 -9.86 5.77 -2.29
CA GLU A 38 -10.41 4.48 -2.75
C GLU A 38 -9.62 3.29 -2.16
N LEU A 39 -8.29 3.37 -2.21
CA LEU A 39 -7.39 2.36 -1.64
C LEU A 39 -7.51 2.25 -0.12
N GLU A 40 -7.66 3.39 0.57
CA GLU A 40 -7.87 3.43 2.02
C GLU A 40 -9.15 2.70 2.42
N ILE A 41 -10.26 2.93 1.70
CA ILE A 41 -11.53 2.23 1.93
C ILE A 41 -11.35 0.71 1.75
N VAL A 42 -10.63 0.29 0.71
CA VAL A 42 -10.34 -1.13 0.47
C VAL A 42 -9.52 -1.73 1.62
N ALA A 43 -8.44 -1.06 2.04
CA ALA A 43 -7.60 -1.53 3.13
C ALA A 43 -8.38 -1.61 4.46
N ASN A 44 -9.18 -0.59 4.76
CA ASN A 44 -10.02 -0.57 5.97
C ASN A 44 -11.02 -1.74 6.01
N ASN A 45 -11.60 -2.09 4.86
CA ASN A 45 -12.50 -3.24 4.77
C ASN A 45 -11.75 -4.58 5.01
N ILE A 46 -10.53 -4.71 4.49
CA ILE A 46 -9.67 -5.89 4.74
C ILE A 46 -9.39 -6.00 6.24
N ILE A 47 -8.91 -4.93 6.88
CA ILE A 47 -8.59 -4.91 8.31
C ILE A 47 -9.84 -5.23 9.15
N LYS A 48 -10.98 -4.61 8.84
CA LYS A 48 -12.24 -4.87 9.55
C LYS A 48 -12.62 -6.35 9.50
N ASN A 49 -12.55 -6.97 8.32
CA ASN A 49 -12.84 -8.39 8.16
C ASN A 49 -11.85 -9.26 8.93
N ALA A 50 -10.56 -8.92 8.93
CA ALA A 50 -9.52 -9.62 9.69
C ALA A 50 -9.79 -9.58 11.20
N ILE A 51 -10.21 -8.42 11.74
CA ILE A 51 -10.59 -8.26 13.15
C ILE A 51 -11.79 -9.15 13.49
N GLU A 52 -12.81 -9.20 12.63
CA GLU A 52 -13.97 -10.06 12.84
C GLU A 52 -13.62 -11.55 12.76
N GLU A 53 -12.71 -11.93 11.87
CA GLU A 53 -12.19 -13.30 11.77
C GLU A 53 -11.39 -13.69 13.02
N TYR A 54 -10.55 -12.78 13.52
CA TYR A 54 -9.77 -12.98 14.76
C TYR A 54 -10.66 -13.12 15.99
N LYS A 55 -11.70 -12.28 16.13
CA LYS A 55 -12.67 -12.37 17.23
C LYS A 55 -13.38 -13.73 17.28
N LYS A 56 -13.59 -14.37 16.12
CA LYS A 56 -14.21 -15.70 16.03
C LYS A 56 -13.20 -16.81 16.31
N ASN A 57 -11.95 -16.66 15.85
CA ASN A 57 -10.90 -17.66 15.97
C ASN A 57 -9.56 -17.07 16.46
N PRO A 58 -9.42 -16.72 17.75
CA PRO A 58 -8.22 -16.06 18.25
C PRO A 58 -6.93 -16.89 18.08
N SER A 59 -7.05 -18.22 18.10
CA SER A 59 -5.93 -19.15 17.89
C SER A 59 -5.32 -19.06 16.49
N GLN A 60 -6.02 -18.49 15.51
CA GLN A 60 -5.54 -18.32 14.14
C GLN A 60 -4.97 -16.92 13.87
N LYS A 61 -4.58 -16.16 14.90
CA LYS A 61 -4.06 -14.79 14.74
C LYS A 61 -3.00 -14.66 13.64
N LYS A 62 -2.05 -15.60 13.58
CA LYS A 62 -0.91 -15.56 12.64
C LYS A 62 -1.33 -15.87 11.19
N PRO A 63 -2.06 -16.96 10.90
CA PRO A 63 -2.64 -17.18 9.57
C PRO A 63 -3.54 -16.02 9.08
N ILE A 64 -4.37 -15.45 9.97
CA ILE A 64 -5.24 -14.31 9.64
C ILE A 64 -4.39 -13.09 9.27
N TYR A 65 -3.37 -12.79 10.08
CA TYR A 65 -2.43 -11.72 9.81
C TYR A 65 -1.72 -11.88 8.45
N GLU A 66 -1.08 -13.03 8.21
CA GLU A 66 -0.29 -13.27 6.99
C GLU A 66 -1.15 -13.15 5.72
N LYS A 67 -2.34 -13.76 5.72
CA LYS A 67 -3.29 -13.66 4.61
C LYS A 67 -3.66 -12.21 4.32
N ASN A 68 -4.10 -11.48 5.34
CA ASN A 68 -4.56 -10.11 5.16
C ASN A 68 -3.42 -9.13 4.87
N TYR A 69 -2.21 -9.38 5.37
CA TYR A 69 -1.01 -8.62 5.01
C TYR A 69 -0.77 -8.71 3.50
N TRP A 70 -0.77 -9.92 2.93
CA TRP A 70 -0.55 -10.11 1.50
C TRP A 70 -1.69 -9.55 0.65
N ASP A 71 -2.92 -9.59 1.15
CA ASP A 71 -4.06 -8.94 0.49
C ASP A 71 -3.91 -7.41 0.44
N ILE A 72 -3.47 -6.77 1.54
CA ILE A 72 -3.16 -5.33 1.56
C ILE A 72 -2.01 -5.03 0.60
N HIS A 73 -0.92 -5.81 0.65
CA HIS A 73 0.24 -5.64 -0.24
C HIS A 73 -0.16 -5.73 -1.72
N LYS A 74 -0.95 -6.74 -2.07
CA LYS A 74 -1.40 -6.96 -3.46
C LYS A 74 -2.34 -5.86 -3.92
N LYS A 75 -3.25 -5.39 -3.07
CA LYS A 75 -4.26 -4.38 -3.45
C LYS A 75 -3.67 -2.97 -3.52
N LEU A 76 -2.78 -2.60 -2.61
CA LEU A 76 -2.23 -1.25 -2.51
C LEU A 76 -0.90 -1.10 -3.24
N GLY A 77 0.01 -2.09 -3.11
CA GLY A 77 1.36 -2.05 -3.65
C GLY A 77 1.50 -2.53 -5.10
N VAL A 78 0.74 -3.57 -5.50
CA VAL A 78 0.85 -4.14 -6.87
C VAL A 78 -0.39 -3.83 -7.74
N GLY A 79 -1.53 -3.54 -7.11
CA GLY A 79 -2.82 -3.33 -7.79
C GLY A 79 -3.04 -1.94 -8.37
N SER A 80 -2.19 -0.98 -8.04
CA SER A 80 -2.22 0.38 -8.58
C SER A 80 -1.24 0.46 -9.75
N ILE A 81 -1.67 0.98 -10.89
CA ILE A 81 -0.80 1.30 -12.04
C ILE A 81 -0.78 2.82 -12.17
N GLY A 82 0.40 3.44 -12.07
CA GLY A 82 0.62 4.88 -12.33
C GLY A 82 1.03 5.71 -11.10
N PRO A 83 0.84 7.04 -11.13
CA PRO A 83 1.21 8.00 -10.08
C PRO A 83 0.77 7.63 -8.66
N ALA A 84 -0.40 6.99 -8.57
CA ALA A 84 -1.01 6.60 -7.32
C ALA A 84 -0.29 5.41 -6.65
N THR A 85 0.47 4.61 -7.39
CA THR A 85 1.24 3.47 -6.87
C THR A 85 2.39 3.94 -5.98
N ALA A 86 3.18 4.90 -6.45
CA ALA A 86 4.25 5.52 -5.68
C ALA A 86 3.70 6.19 -4.40
N ALA A 87 2.56 6.88 -4.51
CA ALA A 87 1.90 7.53 -3.39
C ALA A 87 1.21 6.54 -2.41
N ALA A 88 0.87 5.32 -2.85
CA ALA A 88 0.19 4.32 -2.03
C ALA A 88 1.13 3.55 -1.09
N GLY A 89 2.45 3.62 -1.31
CA GLY A 89 3.44 2.95 -0.45
C GLY A 89 3.30 3.33 1.04
N PRO A 90 3.35 4.62 1.41
CA PRO A 90 3.16 5.05 2.81
C PRO A 90 1.83 4.60 3.41
N LEU A 91 0.74 4.67 2.64
CA LEU A 91 -0.57 4.20 3.07
C LEU A 91 -0.57 2.69 3.34
N MET A 92 0.05 1.91 2.45
CA MET A 92 0.18 0.46 2.58
C MET A 92 0.89 0.08 3.88
N TYR A 93 2.07 0.66 4.14
CA TYR A 93 2.81 0.39 5.37
C TYR A 93 2.02 0.78 6.63
N SER A 94 1.38 1.96 6.61
CA SER A 94 0.53 2.39 7.72
C SER A 94 -0.62 1.42 7.99
N LYS A 95 -1.24 0.84 6.95
CA LYS A 95 -2.34 -0.12 7.09
C LYS A 95 -1.87 -1.52 7.49
N MET A 96 -0.66 -1.92 7.10
CA MET A 96 -0.04 -3.15 7.60
C MET A 96 0.30 -3.05 9.09
N ASP A 97 0.79 -1.89 9.54
CA ASP A 97 1.01 -1.63 10.96
C ASP A 97 -0.30 -1.63 11.75
N GLU A 98 -1.34 -0.98 11.22
CA GLU A 98 -2.67 -0.99 11.82
C GLU A 98 -3.22 -2.42 11.94
N LEU A 99 -3.08 -3.25 10.91
CA LEU A 99 -3.46 -4.67 10.95
C LEU A 99 -2.71 -5.43 12.05
N ALA A 100 -1.38 -5.28 12.12
CA ALA A 100 -0.56 -5.96 13.12
C ALA A 100 -0.96 -5.56 14.56
N ASN A 101 -1.20 -4.27 14.80
CA ASN A 101 -1.62 -3.77 16.09
C ASN A 101 -3.00 -4.28 16.51
N ASN A 102 -3.96 -4.33 15.58
CA ASN A 102 -5.30 -4.83 15.86
C ASN A 102 -5.36 -6.35 16.11
N LEU A 103 -4.40 -7.10 15.55
CA LEU A 103 -4.29 -8.55 15.72
C LEU A 103 -3.28 -8.96 16.80
N GLU A 104 -2.73 -7.99 17.55
CA GLU A 104 -1.77 -8.21 18.64
C GLU A 104 -0.53 -9.02 18.17
N ILE A 105 -0.06 -8.74 16.95
CA ILE A 105 1.12 -9.36 16.35
C ILE A 105 2.37 -8.61 16.82
N SER A 106 3.27 -9.30 17.53
CA SER A 106 4.54 -8.72 17.96
C SER A 106 5.44 -8.39 16.77
N ILE A 107 6.43 -7.51 16.96
CA ILE A 107 7.39 -7.18 15.91
C ILE A 107 8.13 -8.44 15.42
N GLU A 108 8.43 -9.40 16.30
CA GLU A 108 9.09 -10.65 15.89
C GLU A 108 8.15 -11.60 15.11
N GLU A 109 6.84 -11.46 15.29
CA GLU A 109 5.83 -12.23 14.56
C GLU A 109 5.50 -11.62 13.19
N ARG A 110 5.90 -10.37 12.93
CA ARG A 110 5.72 -9.72 11.63
C ARG A 110 6.71 -10.32 10.63
N ILE A 111 6.19 -11.19 9.75
CA ILE A 111 6.84 -11.75 8.55
C ILE A 111 8.36 -11.95 8.74
N SER A 112 8.69 -13.06 9.39
CA SER A 112 9.99 -13.75 9.27
C SER A 112 9.98 -14.68 8.06
#